data_AF-A0A480AEU7-F1
#
_entry.id   AF-A0A480AEU7-F1
#
_cell.length_a   1.000
_cell.length_b   1.000
_cell.length_c   1.000
_cell.angle_alpha   90.00
_cell.angle_beta   90.00
_cell.angle_gamma   90.00
#
_symmetry.space_group_name_H-M   'P 1'
#
loop_
_entity.id
_entity.type
_entity.pdbx_description
1 polymer ?
#
loop_
_entity_poly.entity_id
_entity_poly.type
_entity_poly.pdbx_seq_one_letter_code
_entity_poly.pdbx_strand_id
1 'polypeptide(L)'
;MDLSQILLYVSPPILGGLIGYYTNDIAIKMLFRPYKPVYIFGKKVPFTPGLIPSNQERLGQNIANAIMKSLLTPEELQNLARKLLQPERLQGGVLWLLRLLFEQIKDDKNPRTTKIVAGILRDLLGESLPRLLRVLARQETFLETQINQIFDKVLLEFQLTEEQSIRLADWLLEIVLPPDRLRQIIIDFLTDRTIQTIDESFREKTSGTYWVVANLFGLKNTLTRLRTFCLDEKEATNERLQELIKDLKMRDRIKGLLQNLSLQNLPVGTVRQLRKTIRDNVRQYLQNSGSNLLKELTESADWERISIVLLNRLSSSPAVNTSLEIVAGDLTLILEKYLEKDLEMIVAQTIPILSIDQVIVERVKATSPAELEDAIEGIVRNELQAIVTLGGILGFFVGLLQTGFLFFN
;
A
#
# COMPACT_ATOMS: atom_id res chain seq x y z
N MET A 1 77.39 71.24 -8.93
CA MET A 1 76.90 70.62 -7.68
C MET A 1 77.74 69.38 -7.45
N ASP A 2 78.40 69.28 -6.30
CA ASP A 2 79.05 68.03 -5.92
C ASP A 2 78.00 66.91 -5.84
N LEU A 3 78.40 65.69 -6.22
CA LEU A 3 77.54 64.51 -6.18
C LEU A 3 76.92 64.31 -4.79
N SER A 4 77.64 64.73 -3.74
CA SER A 4 77.22 64.71 -2.34
C SER A 4 76.04 65.65 -2.04
N GLN A 5 75.97 66.82 -2.68
CA GLN A 5 74.88 67.78 -2.45
C GLN A 5 73.58 67.32 -3.11
N ILE A 6 73.65 66.74 -4.32
CA ILE A 6 72.47 66.16 -4.98
C ILE A 6 71.94 64.98 -4.16
N LEU A 7 72.84 64.14 -3.62
CA LEU A 7 72.46 63.02 -2.75
C LEU A 7 71.76 63.49 -1.48
N LEU A 8 72.20 64.61 -0.89
CA LEU A 8 71.63 65.15 0.34
C LEU A 8 70.17 65.60 0.18
N TYR A 9 69.81 66.18 -0.97
CA TYR A 9 68.44 66.67 -1.21
C TYR A 9 67.49 65.61 -1.76
N VAL A 10 68.01 64.62 -2.49
CA VAL A 10 67.20 63.57 -3.13
C VAL A 10 67.02 62.34 -2.24
N SER A 11 67.91 62.10 -1.28
CA SER A 11 67.81 60.94 -0.38
C SER A 11 66.58 60.96 0.54
N PRO A 12 66.14 62.09 1.16
CA PRO A 12 65.01 62.06 2.08
C PRO A 12 63.65 61.68 1.45
N PRO A 13 63.25 62.19 0.27
CA PRO A 13 62.02 61.77 -0.42
C PRO A 13 62.05 60.31 -0.86
N ILE A 14 63.19 59.84 -1.39
CA ILE A 14 63.31 58.45 -1.85
C ILE A 14 63.29 57.49 -0.66
N LEU A 15 64.09 57.76 0.38
CA LEU A 15 64.10 56.94 1.59
C LEU A 15 62.75 57.00 2.32
N GLY A 16 62.14 58.18 2.41
CA GLY A 16 60.82 58.36 3.00
C GLY A 16 59.75 57.56 2.26
N GLY A 17 59.72 57.62 0.93
CA GLY A 17 58.78 56.84 0.12
C GLY A 17 59.03 55.33 0.19
N LEU A 18 60.30 54.91 0.20
CA LEU A 18 60.67 53.50 0.30
C LEU A 18 60.31 52.93 1.68
N ILE A 19 60.61 53.66 2.76
CA ILE A 19 60.22 53.30 4.13
C ILE A 19 58.69 53.27 4.25
N GLY A 20 57.98 54.26 3.72
CA GLY A 20 56.52 54.32 3.75
C GLY A 20 55.87 53.13 3.03
N TYR A 21 56.39 52.77 1.85
CA TYR A 21 55.93 51.60 1.09
C TYR A 21 56.21 50.29 1.85
N TYR A 22 57.45 50.06 2.29
CA TYR A 22 57.83 48.82 2.98
C TYR A 22 57.14 48.66 4.34
N THR A 23 56.99 49.75 5.10
CA THR A 23 56.35 49.70 6.42
C THR A 23 54.87 49.34 6.30
N ASN A 24 54.15 49.92 5.32
CA ASN A 24 52.75 49.55 5.08
C ASN A 24 52.61 48.13 4.52
N ASP A 25 53.49 47.68 3.62
CA ASP A 25 53.48 46.30 3.12
C ASP A 25 53.65 45.29 4.26
N ILE A 26 54.60 45.54 5.17
CA ILE A 26 54.81 44.71 6.36
C ILE A 26 53.60 44.77 7.29
N ALA A 27 53.02 45.96 7.52
CA ALA A 27 51.85 46.11 8.39
C ALA A 27 50.64 45.30 7.88
N ILE A 28 50.41 45.28 6.56
CA ILE A 28 49.35 44.47 5.95
C ILE A 28 49.66 42.98 6.10
N LYS A 29 50.89 42.55 5.82
CA LYS A 29 51.31 41.14 6.03
C LYS A 29 51.16 40.72 7.50
N MET A 30 51.36 41.64 8.45
CA MET A 30 51.19 41.39 9.89
C MET A 30 49.72 41.19 10.32
N LEU A 31 48.74 41.60 9.51
CA LEU A 31 47.33 41.29 9.77
C LEU A 31 47.03 39.80 9.61
N PHE A 32 47.71 39.15 8.66
CA PHE A 32 47.50 37.74 8.30
C PHE A 32 48.53 36.80 8.94
N ARG A 33 49.80 37.23 9.04
CA ARG A 33 50.93 36.44 9.56
C ARG A 33 51.53 37.10 10.81
N PRO A 34 52.08 36.34 11.77
CA PRO A 34 52.24 34.89 11.80
C PRO A 34 50.96 34.15 12.20
N TYR A 35 50.76 32.95 11.68
CA TYR A 35 49.55 32.13 11.93
C TYR A 35 49.45 31.58 13.35
N LYS A 36 50.57 31.52 14.07
CA LYS A 36 50.65 31.00 15.44
C LYS A 36 51.29 32.05 16.36
N PRO A 37 50.94 32.04 17.66
CA PRO A 37 51.60 32.90 18.65
C PRO A 37 53.08 32.58 18.72
N VAL A 38 53.92 33.62 18.67
CA VAL A 38 55.37 33.50 18.79
C VAL A 38 55.77 33.91 20.21
N TYR A 39 56.62 33.11 20.85
CA TYR A 39 57.11 33.37 22.20
C TYR A 39 58.62 33.64 22.14
N ILE A 40 59.04 34.75 22.74
CA ILE A 40 60.45 35.13 22.86
C ILE A 40 60.73 35.41 24.34
N PHE A 41 61.76 34.78 24.91
CA PHE A 41 62.08 34.84 26.35
C PHE A 41 60.87 34.55 27.27
N GLY A 42 60.01 33.60 26.89
CA GLY A 42 58.82 33.22 27.65
C GLY A 42 57.66 34.23 27.61
N LYS A 43 57.82 35.38 26.93
CA LYS A 43 56.75 36.36 26.71
C LYS A 43 56.21 36.27 25.28
N LYS A 44 54.89 36.36 25.14
CA LYS A 44 54.21 36.38 23.84
C LYS A 44 54.52 37.70 23.13
N VAL A 45 54.97 37.61 21.87
CA VAL A 45 55.26 38.79 21.06
C VAL A 45 53.93 39.52 20.76
N PRO A 46 53.83 40.84 20.96
CA PRO A 46 52.62 41.59 20.64
C PRO A 46 52.30 41.43 19.14
N PHE A 47 51.01 41.39 18.79
CA PHE A 47 50.54 41.16 17.42
C PHE A 47 50.90 39.79 16.82
N THR A 48 51.13 38.77 17.66
CA THR A 48 51.24 37.36 17.22
C THR A 48 50.22 36.49 17.97
N PRO A 49 49.38 35.66 17.31
CA PRO A 49 49.22 35.55 15.86
C PRO A 49 48.62 36.85 15.26
N GLY A 50 48.64 36.95 13.94
CA GLY A 50 48.07 38.09 13.21
C GLY A 50 46.64 38.43 13.63
N LEU A 51 46.19 39.65 13.34
CA LEU A 51 44.89 40.17 13.78
C LEU A 51 43.70 39.34 13.27
N ILE A 52 43.78 38.82 12.04
CA ILE A 52 42.72 38.02 11.42
C ILE A 52 42.66 36.60 11.99
N PRO A 53 43.77 35.82 12.04
CA PRO A 53 43.78 34.51 12.69
C PRO A 53 43.34 34.54 14.16
N SER A 54 43.70 35.59 14.91
CA SER A 54 43.29 35.72 16.33
C SER A 54 41.80 36.03 16.53
N ASN A 55 41.11 36.56 15.53
CA ASN A 55 39.70 36.97 15.60
C ASN A 55 38.78 36.12 14.71
N GLN A 56 39.18 34.92 14.29
CA GLN A 56 38.38 34.02 13.46
C GLN A 56 36.98 33.75 14.02
N GLU A 57 36.85 33.63 15.35
CA GLU A 57 35.55 33.45 16.02
C GLU A 57 34.62 34.64 15.79
N ARG A 58 35.11 35.85 16.02
CA ARG A 58 34.32 37.07 15.84
C ARG A 58 33.98 37.29 14.37
N LEU A 59 34.91 36.99 13.47
CA LEU A 59 34.68 37.02 12.03
C LEU A 59 33.59 36.02 11.64
N GLY A 60 33.67 34.78 12.11
CA GLY A 60 32.66 33.75 11.91
C GLY A 60 31.30 34.19 12.41
N GLN A 61 31.21 34.80 13.59
CA GLN A 61 29.96 35.29 14.15
C GLN A 61 29.34 36.42 13.29
N ASN A 62 30.17 37.33 12.80
CA ASN A 62 29.71 38.42 11.94
C ASN A 62 29.23 37.90 10.58
N ILE A 63 29.96 36.95 9.99
CA ILE A 63 29.56 36.29 8.73
C ILE A 63 28.26 35.50 8.93
N ALA A 64 28.17 34.71 9.98
CA ALA A 64 26.96 33.97 10.34
C ALA A 64 25.76 34.91 10.51
N ASN A 65 25.90 35.99 11.29
CA ASN A 65 24.84 36.97 11.48
C ASN A 65 24.42 37.66 10.17
N ALA A 66 25.37 37.95 9.28
CA ALA A 66 25.08 38.56 7.99
C ALA A 66 24.28 37.59 7.10
N ILE A 67 24.71 36.33 7.00
CA ILE A 67 24.06 35.28 6.20
C ILE A 67 22.68 34.93 6.76
N MET A 68 22.56 34.81 8.09
CA MET A 68 21.28 34.52 8.74
C MET A 68 20.23 35.62 8.48
N LYS A 69 20.66 36.87 8.39
CA LYS A 69 19.77 38.01 8.10
C LYS A 69 19.45 38.19 6.62
N SER A 70 20.29 37.71 5.70
CA SER A 70 20.14 37.98 4.27
C SER A 70 19.70 36.76 3.44
N LEU A 71 20.12 35.55 3.80
CA LEU A 71 19.91 34.33 2.99
C LEU A 71 19.06 33.27 3.69
N LEU A 72 19.07 33.22 5.03
CA LEU A 72 18.33 32.24 5.82
C LEU A 72 17.16 32.88 6.57
N THR A 73 16.50 33.83 5.93
CA THR A 73 15.25 34.40 6.45
C THR A 73 14.13 33.35 6.39
N PRO A 74 13.11 33.44 7.26
CA PRO A 74 11.96 32.55 7.18
C PRO A 74 11.30 32.53 5.79
N GLU A 75 11.25 33.68 5.13
CA GLU A 75 10.69 33.85 3.78
C GLU A 75 11.51 33.11 2.71
N GLU A 76 12.83 33.25 2.70
CA GLU A 76 13.70 32.55 1.75
C GLU A 76 13.69 31.04 1.95
N LEU A 77 13.65 30.59 3.22
CA LEU A 77 13.54 29.18 3.55
C LEU A 77 12.18 28.59 3.17
N GLN A 78 11.09 29.35 3.32
CA GLN A 78 9.77 28.95 2.81
C GLN A 78 9.78 28.83 1.28
N ASN A 79 10.40 29.79 0.57
CA ASN A 79 10.53 29.74 -0.88
C ASN A 79 11.35 28.54 -1.34
N LEU A 80 12.46 28.23 -0.66
CA LEU A 80 13.26 27.04 -0.89
C LEU A 80 12.45 25.76 -0.62
N ALA A 81 11.71 25.72 0.48
CA ALA A 81 10.87 24.58 0.82
C ALA A 81 9.76 24.36 -0.21
N ARG A 82 9.09 25.42 -0.70
CA ARG A 82 8.13 25.34 -1.82
C ARG A 82 8.78 24.81 -3.11
N LYS A 83 10.00 25.25 -3.43
CA LYS A 83 10.75 24.73 -4.60
C LYS A 83 11.10 23.25 -4.44
N LEU A 84 11.36 22.77 -3.23
CA LEU A 84 11.61 21.36 -2.96
C LEU A 84 10.33 20.53 -2.97
N LEU A 85 9.19 21.11 -2.57
CA LEU A 85 7.86 20.51 -2.57
C LEU A 85 7.13 20.61 -3.92
N GLN A 86 7.84 20.95 -4.99
CA GLN A 86 7.28 20.88 -6.34
C GLN A 86 6.74 19.47 -6.62
N PRO A 87 5.55 19.35 -7.24
CA PRO A 87 4.85 18.07 -7.40
C PRO A 87 5.72 16.99 -8.03
N GLU A 88 6.54 17.34 -9.02
CA GLU A 88 7.40 16.39 -9.74
C GLU A 88 8.49 15.80 -8.84
N ARG A 89 9.10 16.64 -8.00
CA ARG A 89 10.16 16.23 -7.07
C ARG A 89 9.58 15.44 -5.90
N LEU A 90 8.44 15.89 -5.39
CA LEU A 90 7.72 15.23 -4.31
C LEU A 90 7.24 13.84 -4.76
N GLN A 91 6.67 13.74 -5.96
CA GLN A 91 6.26 12.46 -6.56
C GLN A 91 7.45 11.52 -6.74
N GLY A 92 8.59 12.02 -7.24
CA GLY A 92 9.81 11.22 -7.35
C GLY A 92 10.30 10.70 -6.00
N GLY A 93 10.30 11.54 -4.97
CA GLY A 93 10.68 11.16 -3.61
C GLY A 93 9.72 10.16 -2.96
N VAL A 94 8.41 10.38 -3.09
CA VAL A 94 7.37 9.47 -2.62
C VAL A 94 7.46 8.13 -3.35
N LEU A 95 7.62 8.13 -4.67
CA LEU A 95 7.78 6.91 -5.46
C LEU A 95 9.04 6.14 -5.04
N TRP A 96 10.16 6.84 -4.85
CA TRP A 96 11.39 6.22 -4.36
C TRP A 96 11.20 5.58 -2.98
N LEU A 97 10.57 6.29 -2.03
CA LEU A 97 10.25 5.76 -0.71
C LEU A 97 9.34 4.54 -0.79
N LEU A 98 8.28 4.60 -1.60
CA LEU A 98 7.37 3.48 -1.81
C LEU A 98 8.10 2.27 -2.38
N ARG A 99 8.98 2.46 -3.37
CA ARG A 99 9.80 1.39 -3.95
C ARG A 99 10.76 0.79 -2.92
N LEU A 100 11.43 1.63 -2.12
CA LEU A 100 12.32 1.19 -1.06
C LEU A 100 11.59 0.34 -0.01
N LEU A 101 10.42 0.80 0.45
CA LEU A 101 9.58 0.06 1.39
C LEU A 101 9.11 -1.26 0.77
N PHE A 102 8.77 -1.26 -0.51
CA PHE A 102 8.32 -2.45 -1.21
C PHE A 102 9.44 -3.47 -1.43
N GLU A 103 10.65 -3.02 -1.74
CA GLU A 103 11.85 -3.86 -1.81
C GLU A 103 12.22 -4.46 -0.45
N GLN A 104 12.11 -3.69 0.64
CA GLN A 104 12.29 -4.22 1.99
C GLN A 104 11.28 -5.33 2.32
N ILE A 105 10.01 -5.18 1.90
CA ILE A 105 8.99 -6.23 2.09
C ILE A 105 9.28 -7.47 1.23
N LYS A 106 9.92 -7.30 0.07
CA LYS A 106 10.28 -8.38 -0.86
C LYS A 106 11.45 -9.21 -0.32
N ASP A 107 12.48 -8.55 0.22
CA ASP A 107 13.69 -9.22 0.71
C ASP A 107 13.55 -9.70 2.15
N ASP A 108 12.80 -8.98 2.98
CA ASP A 108 12.59 -9.35 4.36
C ASP A 108 11.37 -10.27 4.47
N LYS A 109 11.64 -11.57 4.65
CA LYS A 109 10.69 -12.53 5.24
C LYS A 109 10.44 -12.18 6.71
N ASN A 110 10.21 -10.91 7.01
CA ASN A 110 10.13 -10.42 8.36
C ASN A 110 8.90 -11.05 9.00
N PRO A 111 9.08 -11.88 10.04
CA PRO A 111 7.95 -12.47 10.73
C PRO A 111 7.01 -11.39 11.30
N ARG A 112 7.48 -10.16 11.54
CA ARG A 112 6.60 -9.04 11.94
C ARG A 112 5.68 -8.59 10.81
N THR A 113 6.20 -8.36 9.61
CA THR A 113 5.39 -7.92 8.46
C THR A 113 4.36 -8.98 8.10
N THR A 114 4.76 -10.26 8.09
CA THR A 114 3.83 -11.37 7.88
C THR A 114 2.73 -11.39 8.95
N LYS A 115 3.07 -11.22 10.22
CA LYS A 115 2.08 -11.18 11.31
C LYS A 115 1.13 -10.00 11.25
N ILE A 116 1.62 -8.82 10.87
CA ILE A 116 0.79 -7.62 10.69
C ILE A 116 -0.20 -7.84 9.55
N VAL A 117 0.26 -8.31 8.39
CA VAL A 117 -0.61 -8.60 7.24
C VAL A 117 -1.59 -9.72 7.57
N ALA A 118 -1.16 -10.76 8.29
CA ALA A 118 -2.03 -11.83 8.75
C ALA A 118 -3.14 -11.31 9.67
N GLY A 119 -2.81 -10.42 10.61
CA GLY A 119 -3.79 -9.75 11.47
C GLY A 119 -4.79 -8.94 10.67
N ILE A 120 -4.31 -8.09 9.75
CA ILE A 120 -5.17 -7.29 8.88
C ILE A 120 -6.11 -8.17 8.04
N LEU A 121 -5.60 -9.23 7.43
CA LEU A 121 -6.41 -10.16 6.62
C LEU A 121 -7.46 -10.87 7.46
N ARG A 122 -7.08 -11.33 8.66
CA ARG A 122 -7.99 -11.96 9.61
C ARG A 122 -9.12 -11.00 10.01
N ASP A 123 -8.79 -9.76 10.35
CA ASP A 123 -9.76 -8.76 10.79
C ASP A 123 -10.67 -8.31 9.63
N LEU A 124 -10.10 -8.14 8.43
CA LEU A 124 -10.87 -7.82 7.23
C LEU A 124 -11.86 -8.92 6.89
N LEU A 125 -11.44 -10.19 6.89
CA LEU A 125 -12.32 -11.31 6.53
C LEU A 125 -13.26 -11.73 7.66
N GLY A 126 -12.85 -11.56 8.91
CA GLY A 126 -13.65 -11.89 10.09
C GLY A 126 -14.66 -10.81 10.48
N GLU A 127 -14.37 -9.53 10.25
CA GLU A 127 -15.24 -8.43 10.70
C GLU A 127 -15.79 -7.58 9.56
N SER A 128 -14.93 -7.15 8.64
CA SER A 128 -15.32 -6.16 7.62
C SER A 128 -16.10 -6.79 6.47
N LEU A 129 -15.62 -7.92 5.95
CA LEU A 129 -16.24 -8.63 4.84
C LEU A 129 -17.67 -9.09 5.17
N PRO A 130 -17.98 -9.69 6.34
CA PRO A 130 -19.34 -10.06 6.67
C PRO A 130 -20.32 -8.88 6.67
N ARG A 131 -19.89 -7.71 7.16
CA ARG A 131 -20.70 -6.49 7.17
C ARG A 131 -20.99 -6.01 5.75
N LEU A 132 -19.97 -5.99 4.90
CA LEU A 132 -20.11 -5.63 3.49
C LEU A 132 -21.00 -6.62 2.73
N LEU A 133 -20.80 -7.92 2.92
CA LEU A 133 -21.63 -8.96 2.30
C LEU A 133 -23.09 -8.85 2.72
N ARG A 134 -23.39 -8.53 3.99
CA ARG A 134 -24.79 -8.30 4.42
C ARG A 134 -25.44 -7.12 3.69
N VAL A 135 -24.69 -6.04 3.44
CA VAL A 135 -25.21 -4.87 2.70
C VAL A 135 -25.37 -5.20 1.22
N LEU A 136 -24.35 -5.82 0.61
CA LEU A 136 -24.36 -6.17 -0.80
C LEU A 136 -25.39 -7.25 -1.12
N ALA A 137 -25.56 -8.25 -0.26
CA ALA A 137 -26.55 -9.31 -0.44
C ALA A 137 -28.00 -8.81 -0.36
N ARG A 138 -28.25 -7.57 0.08
CA ARG A 138 -29.58 -6.95 -0.04
C ARG A 138 -29.93 -6.54 -1.47
N GLN A 139 -28.93 -6.39 -2.34
CA GLN A 139 -29.17 -6.03 -3.74
C GLN A 139 -29.65 -7.24 -4.55
N GLU A 140 -30.68 -7.06 -5.36
CA GLU A 140 -31.26 -8.14 -6.17
C GLU A 140 -30.35 -8.66 -7.29
N THR A 141 -29.31 -7.91 -7.65
CA THR A 141 -28.33 -8.29 -8.67
C THR A 141 -27.05 -8.89 -8.07
N PHE A 142 -26.94 -8.93 -6.73
CA PHE A 142 -25.74 -9.41 -6.07
C PHE A 142 -25.48 -10.88 -6.39
N LEU A 143 -24.26 -11.16 -6.88
CA LEU A 143 -23.77 -12.46 -7.35
C LEU A 143 -24.61 -13.13 -8.45
N GLU A 144 -25.52 -12.41 -9.10
CA GLU A 144 -26.38 -12.99 -10.14
C GLU A 144 -25.56 -13.65 -11.25
N THR A 145 -24.61 -12.91 -11.83
CA THR A 145 -23.78 -13.41 -12.94
C THR A 145 -22.91 -14.58 -12.52
N GLN A 146 -22.29 -14.49 -11.34
CA GLN A 146 -21.42 -15.53 -10.79
C GLN A 146 -22.19 -16.81 -10.50
N ILE A 147 -23.37 -16.71 -9.87
CA ILE A 147 -24.23 -17.86 -9.57
C ILE A 147 -24.74 -18.47 -10.87
N ASN A 148 -25.12 -17.67 -11.87
CA ASN A 148 -25.53 -18.19 -13.18
C ASN A 148 -24.38 -18.96 -13.86
N GLN A 149 -23.15 -18.42 -13.85
CA GLN A 149 -21.99 -19.11 -14.42
C GLN A 149 -21.65 -20.41 -13.69
N ILE A 150 -21.72 -20.42 -12.36
CA ILE A 150 -21.52 -21.64 -11.56
C ILE A 150 -22.62 -22.65 -11.85
N PHE A 151 -23.87 -22.20 -11.95
CA PHE A 151 -24.99 -23.05 -12.32
C PHE A 151 -24.77 -23.69 -13.69
N ASP A 152 -24.37 -22.90 -14.69
CA ASP A 152 -24.19 -23.42 -16.04
C ASP A 152 -23.00 -24.39 -16.14
N LYS A 153 -21.89 -24.15 -15.41
CA LYS A 153 -20.71 -25.03 -15.43
C LYS A 153 -20.86 -26.27 -14.55
N VAL A 154 -21.37 -26.11 -13.33
CA VAL A 154 -21.37 -27.16 -12.32
C VAL A 154 -22.63 -28.00 -12.41
N LEU A 155 -23.80 -27.39 -12.61
CA LEU A 155 -25.09 -28.11 -12.58
C LEU A 155 -25.46 -28.69 -13.95
N LEU A 156 -25.21 -28.03 -15.08
CA LEU A 156 -25.55 -28.60 -16.39
C LEU A 156 -24.62 -29.75 -16.82
N GLU A 157 -23.40 -29.80 -16.30
CA GLU A 157 -22.43 -30.87 -16.56
C GLU A 157 -22.50 -31.99 -15.51
N PHE A 158 -23.26 -31.79 -14.43
CA PHE A 158 -23.38 -32.78 -13.37
C PHE A 158 -24.12 -34.02 -13.88
N GLN A 159 -23.41 -35.14 -13.93
CA GLN A 159 -23.96 -36.47 -14.16
C GLN A 159 -23.50 -37.39 -13.03
N LEU A 160 -24.44 -38.15 -12.49
CA LEU A 160 -24.10 -39.15 -11.48
C LEU A 160 -23.26 -40.25 -12.13
N THR A 161 -22.14 -40.60 -11.49
CA THR A 161 -21.39 -41.77 -11.93
C THR A 161 -22.23 -43.03 -11.75
N GLU A 162 -21.86 -44.11 -12.44
CA GLU A 162 -22.55 -45.39 -12.30
C GLU A 162 -22.58 -45.87 -10.84
N GLU A 163 -21.48 -45.72 -10.12
CA GLU A 163 -21.37 -46.08 -8.71
C GLU A 163 -22.26 -45.20 -7.81
N GLN A 164 -22.27 -43.88 -8.04
CA GLN A 164 -23.14 -42.96 -7.30
C GLN A 164 -24.62 -43.26 -7.54
N SER A 165 -25.00 -43.58 -8.78
CA SER A 165 -26.37 -43.93 -9.16
C SER A 165 -26.83 -45.21 -8.47
N ILE A 166 -25.96 -46.21 -8.34
CA ILE A 166 -26.25 -47.44 -7.61
C ILE A 166 -26.46 -47.14 -6.13
N ARG A 167 -25.53 -46.42 -5.48
CA ARG A 167 -25.63 -46.08 -4.06
C ARG A 167 -26.90 -45.27 -3.74
N LEU A 168 -27.27 -44.34 -4.61
CA LEU A 168 -28.49 -43.55 -4.47
C LEU A 168 -29.76 -44.38 -4.71
N ALA A 169 -29.75 -45.30 -5.69
CA ALA A 169 -30.86 -46.22 -5.91
C ALA A 169 -31.09 -47.13 -4.69
N ASP A 170 -30.02 -47.62 -4.08
CA ASP A 170 -30.07 -48.42 -2.85
C ASP A 170 -30.64 -47.61 -1.70
N TRP A 171 -30.09 -46.41 -1.46
CA TRP A 171 -30.58 -45.51 -0.42
C TRP A 171 -32.07 -45.17 -0.61
N LEU A 172 -32.53 -44.94 -1.85
CA LEU A 172 -33.94 -44.68 -2.14
C LEU A 172 -34.84 -45.86 -1.78
N LEU A 173 -34.42 -47.09 -2.12
CA LEU A 173 -35.22 -48.29 -1.84
C LEU A 173 -35.17 -48.72 -0.37
N GLU A 174 -34.07 -48.46 0.33
CA GLU A 174 -33.90 -48.89 1.72
C GLU A 174 -34.41 -47.86 2.73
N ILE A 175 -34.19 -46.56 2.48
CA ILE A 175 -34.47 -45.49 3.46
C ILE A 175 -35.74 -44.72 3.10
N VAL A 176 -35.95 -44.40 1.81
CA VAL A 176 -37.08 -43.56 1.39
C VAL A 176 -38.32 -44.38 1.08
N LEU A 177 -38.17 -45.51 0.40
CA LEU A 177 -39.25 -46.38 -0.06
C LEU A 177 -39.08 -47.85 0.38
N PRO A 178 -38.84 -48.13 1.68
CA PRO A 178 -38.89 -49.51 2.15
C PRO A 178 -40.29 -50.12 1.97
N PRO A 179 -40.43 -51.46 1.96
CA PRO A 179 -41.70 -52.13 1.66
C PRO A 179 -42.87 -51.69 2.54
N ASP A 180 -42.62 -51.39 3.82
CA ASP A 180 -43.63 -50.91 4.76
C ASP A 180 -44.11 -49.49 4.42
N ARG A 181 -43.21 -48.59 4.00
CA ARG A 181 -43.56 -47.26 3.50
C ARG A 181 -44.33 -47.34 2.20
N LEU A 182 -43.92 -48.19 1.27
CA LEU A 182 -44.65 -48.41 0.02
C LEU A 182 -46.07 -48.94 0.27
N ARG A 183 -46.22 -49.87 1.21
CA ARG A 183 -47.54 -50.35 1.64
C ARG A 183 -48.41 -49.21 2.18
N GLN A 184 -47.86 -48.34 3.05
CA GLN A 184 -48.60 -47.17 3.55
C GLN A 184 -48.97 -46.20 2.42
N ILE A 185 -48.05 -45.92 1.50
CA ILE A 185 -48.31 -45.08 0.32
C ILE A 185 -49.46 -45.66 -0.52
N ILE A 186 -49.50 -46.99 -0.72
CA ILE A 186 -50.60 -47.65 -1.44
C ILE A 186 -51.92 -47.46 -0.69
N ILE A 187 -51.94 -47.61 0.63
CA ILE A 187 -53.14 -47.42 1.46
C ILE A 187 -53.63 -45.97 1.40
N ASP A 188 -52.72 -45.01 1.57
CA ASP A 188 -53.00 -43.58 1.57
C ASP A 188 -53.42 -43.09 0.18
N PHE A 189 -52.90 -43.71 -0.88
CA PHE A 189 -53.32 -43.42 -2.24
C PHE A 189 -54.71 -44.02 -2.53
N LEU A 190 -54.96 -45.26 -2.13
CA LEU A 190 -56.21 -45.98 -2.33
C LEU A 190 -57.29 -45.61 -1.29
N THR A 191 -57.55 -44.31 -1.10
CA THR A 191 -58.71 -43.88 -0.31
C THR A 191 -60.03 -44.21 -1.00
N ASP A 192 -61.14 -44.23 -0.27
CA ASP A 192 -62.47 -44.50 -0.85
C ASP A 192 -62.82 -43.53 -1.99
N ARG A 193 -62.41 -42.27 -1.85
CA ARG A 193 -62.55 -41.26 -2.90
C ARG A 193 -61.69 -41.57 -4.12
N THR A 194 -60.40 -41.88 -3.92
CA THR A 194 -59.49 -42.18 -5.04
C THR A 194 -59.93 -43.43 -5.78
N ILE A 195 -60.34 -44.48 -5.06
CA ILE A 195 -60.85 -45.72 -5.64
C ILE A 195 -62.09 -45.43 -6.50
N GLN A 196 -63.03 -44.62 -6.00
CA GLN A 196 -64.22 -44.24 -6.76
C GLN A 196 -63.85 -43.45 -8.03
N THR A 197 -62.96 -42.45 -7.92
CA THR A 197 -62.51 -41.67 -9.08
C THR A 197 -61.78 -42.55 -10.12
N ILE A 198 -60.97 -43.51 -9.68
CA ILE A 198 -60.30 -44.45 -10.59
C ILE A 198 -61.32 -45.34 -11.30
N ASP A 199 -62.30 -45.89 -10.58
CA ASP A 199 -63.34 -46.75 -11.15
C ASP A 199 -64.20 -46.00 -12.18
N GLU A 200 -64.66 -44.79 -11.83
CA GLU A 200 -65.44 -43.92 -12.73
C GLU A 200 -64.63 -43.55 -13.98
N SER A 201 -63.38 -43.07 -13.80
CA SER A 201 -62.55 -42.69 -14.94
C SER A 201 -62.19 -43.88 -15.84
N PHE A 202 -62.03 -45.08 -15.25
CA PHE A 202 -61.77 -46.30 -16.02
C PHE A 202 -63.00 -46.71 -16.84
N ARG A 203 -64.21 -46.62 -16.29
CA ARG A 203 -65.46 -46.91 -17.03
C ARG A 203 -65.70 -45.94 -18.17
N GLU A 204 -65.41 -44.65 -17.96
CA GLU A 204 -65.61 -43.61 -18.98
C GLU A 204 -64.64 -43.72 -20.15
N LYS A 205 -63.38 -44.10 -19.89
CA LYS A 205 -62.30 -44.11 -20.91
C LYS A 205 -62.11 -45.45 -21.60
N THR A 206 -62.72 -46.53 -21.11
CA THR A 206 -62.60 -47.85 -21.73
C THR A 206 -63.69 -48.05 -22.79
N SER A 207 -63.33 -48.72 -23.88
CA SER A 207 -64.26 -49.10 -24.95
C SER A 207 -64.03 -50.56 -25.37
N GLY A 208 -65.01 -51.14 -26.08
CA GLY A 208 -64.94 -52.54 -26.52
C GLY A 208 -64.98 -53.56 -25.36
N THR A 209 -64.19 -54.62 -25.45
CA THR A 209 -64.18 -55.72 -24.45
C THR A 209 -63.80 -55.23 -23.04
N TYR A 210 -62.94 -54.22 -22.93
CA TYR A 210 -62.55 -53.66 -21.63
C TYR A 210 -63.65 -52.85 -20.96
N TRP A 211 -64.55 -52.24 -21.75
CA TRP A 211 -65.73 -51.56 -21.22
C TRP A 211 -66.69 -52.55 -20.55
N VAL A 212 -66.84 -53.75 -21.11
CA VAL A 212 -67.66 -54.82 -20.50
C VAL A 212 -67.07 -55.24 -19.16
N VAL A 213 -65.75 -55.41 -19.07
CA VAL A 213 -65.06 -55.75 -17.81
C VAL A 213 -65.18 -54.62 -16.79
N ALA A 214 -64.95 -53.37 -17.23
CA ALA A 214 -65.09 -52.18 -16.39
C ALA A 214 -66.52 -52.04 -15.85
N ASN A 215 -67.54 -52.31 -16.67
CA ASN A 215 -68.92 -52.14 -16.25
C ASN A 215 -69.52 -53.29 -15.46
N LEU A 216 -69.19 -54.53 -15.82
CA LEU A 216 -69.74 -55.73 -15.19
C LEU A 216 -69.03 -56.07 -13.87
N PHE A 217 -67.70 -55.93 -13.81
CA PHE A 217 -66.91 -56.31 -12.63
C PHE A 217 -66.44 -55.10 -11.82
N GLY A 218 -66.10 -53.99 -12.48
CA GLY A 218 -65.56 -52.80 -11.82
C GLY A 218 -64.17 -53.02 -11.22
N LEU A 219 -63.42 -51.92 -11.08
CA LEU A 219 -62.15 -51.88 -10.36
C LEU A 219 -62.35 -51.58 -8.88
N LYS A 220 -63.48 -50.96 -8.50
CA LYS A 220 -63.77 -50.56 -7.11
C LYS A 220 -63.58 -51.70 -6.11
N ASN A 221 -64.20 -52.86 -6.36
CA ASN A 221 -64.12 -54.01 -5.45
C ASN A 221 -62.70 -54.58 -5.35
N THR A 222 -61.98 -54.67 -6.48
CA THR A 222 -60.61 -55.18 -6.53
C THR A 222 -59.63 -54.26 -5.81
N LEU A 223 -59.73 -52.94 -6.04
CA LEU A 223 -58.89 -51.94 -5.38
C LEU A 223 -59.20 -51.84 -3.88
N THR A 224 -60.48 -51.99 -3.50
CA THR A 224 -60.87 -52.04 -2.09
C THR A 224 -60.27 -53.28 -1.42
N ARG A 225 -60.37 -54.46 -2.05
CA ARG A 225 -59.74 -55.69 -1.53
C ARG A 225 -58.22 -55.56 -1.43
N LEU A 226 -57.57 -54.94 -2.40
CA LEU A 226 -56.14 -54.67 -2.36
C LEU A 226 -55.77 -53.75 -1.18
N ARG A 227 -56.53 -52.66 -0.98
CA ARG A 227 -56.35 -51.76 0.17
C ARG A 227 -56.52 -52.51 1.50
N THR A 228 -57.58 -53.30 1.62
CA THR A 228 -57.86 -54.11 2.82
C THR A 228 -56.75 -55.13 3.07
N PHE A 229 -56.26 -55.81 2.05
CA PHE A 229 -55.11 -56.72 2.16
C PHE A 229 -53.86 -55.99 2.68
N CYS A 230 -53.55 -54.79 2.16
CA CYS A 230 -52.43 -53.98 2.64
C CYS A 230 -52.61 -53.49 4.10
N LEU A 231 -53.85 -53.31 4.56
CA LEU A 231 -54.17 -52.86 5.93
C LEU A 231 -54.06 -54.00 6.95
N ASP A 232 -54.65 -55.15 6.62
CA ASP A 232 -54.85 -56.27 7.53
C ASP A 232 -53.64 -57.21 7.55
N GLU A 233 -53.10 -57.56 6.38
CA GLU A 233 -52.01 -58.53 6.20
C GLU A 233 -50.64 -57.83 6.01
N LYS A 234 -50.18 -57.14 7.06
CA LYS A 234 -49.02 -56.23 6.99
C LYS A 234 -47.71 -56.93 6.60
N GLU A 235 -47.37 -58.04 7.26
CA GLU A 235 -46.09 -58.72 7.03
C GLU A 235 -46.06 -59.39 5.65
N ALA A 236 -47.11 -60.13 5.31
CA ALA A 236 -47.25 -60.75 3.99
C ALA A 236 -47.22 -59.72 2.84
N THR A 237 -47.85 -58.55 3.03
CA THR A 237 -47.80 -57.48 2.03
C THR A 237 -46.39 -56.90 1.89
N ASN A 238 -45.68 -56.66 3.00
CA ASN A 238 -44.31 -56.14 2.97
C ASN A 238 -43.35 -57.12 2.27
N GLU A 239 -43.45 -58.42 2.59
CA GLU A 239 -42.65 -59.46 1.94
C GLU A 239 -42.95 -59.52 0.45
N ARG A 240 -44.23 -59.48 0.07
CA ARG A 240 -44.63 -59.49 -1.35
C ARG A 240 -44.15 -58.26 -2.11
N LEU A 241 -44.18 -57.08 -1.48
CA LEU A 241 -43.63 -55.85 -2.07
C LEU A 241 -42.10 -55.94 -2.23
N GLN A 242 -41.39 -56.55 -1.28
CA GLN A 242 -39.96 -56.77 -1.37
C GLN A 242 -39.60 -57.70 -2.54
N GLU A 243 -40.34 -58.80 -2.70
CA GLU A 243 -40.21 -59.69 -3.87
C GLU A 243 -40.44 -58.93 -5.18
N LEU A 244 -41.52 -58.14 -5.26
CA LEU A 244 -41.84 -57.35 -6.45
C LEU A 244 -40.75 -56.33 -6.79
N ILE A 245 -40.16 -55.65 -5.80
CA ILE A 245 -39.05 -54.72 -6.00
C ILE A 245 -37.84 -55.43 -6.62
N LYS A 246 -37.55 -56.67 -6.17
CA LYS A 246 -36.46 -57.49 -6.67
C LYS A 246 -36.74 -58.04 -8.07
N ASP A 247 -37.92 -58.62 -8.28
CA ASP A 247 -38.32 -59.25 -9.55
C ASP A 247 -38.45 -58.23 -10.68
N LEU A 248 -38.99 -57.06 -10.39
CA LEU A 248 -39.10 -55.95 -11.36
C LEU A 248 -37.77 -55.24 -11.60
N LYS A 249 -36.70 -55.64 -10.91
CA LYS A 249 -35.38 -55.00 -10.93
C LYS A 249 -35.48 -53.50 -10.72
N MET A 250 -36.26 -53.07 -9.72
CA MET A 250 -36.52 -51.65 -9.49
C MET A 250 -35.24 -50.86 -9.22
N ARG A 251 -34.24 -51.48 -8.60
CA ARG A 251 -32.90 -50.90 -8.42
C ARG A 251 -32.26 -50.50 -9.75
N ASP A 252 -32.24 -51.40 -10.74
CA ASP A 252 -31.64 -51.13 -12.06
C ASP A 252 -32.44 -50.08 -12.83
N ARG A 253 -33.77 -50.06 -12.68
CA ARG A 253 -34.63 -49.04 -13.29
C ARG A 253 -34.37 -47.65 -12.68
N ILE A 254 -34.29 -47.55 -11.36
CA ILE A 254 -33.98 -46.29 -10.66
C ILE A 254 -32.57 -45.83 -11.02
N LYS A 255 -31.59 -46.73 -11.04
CA LYS A 255 -30.23 -46.45 -11.53
C LYS A 255 -30.26 -45.86 -12.94
N GLY A 256 -30.95 -46.51 -13.88
CA GLY A 256 -31.07 -46.01 -15.25
C GLY A 256 -31.76 -44.64 -15.34
N LEU A 257 -32.76 -44.39 -14.49
CA LEU A 257 -33.39 -43.07 -14.36
C LEU A 257 -32.40 -42.02 -13.83
N LEU A 258 -31.63 -42.35 -12.79
CA LEU A 258 -30.63 -41.47 -12.17
C LEU A 258 -29.48 -41.14 -13.13
N GLN A 259 -29.03 -42.10 -13.93
CA GLN A 259 -27.98 -41.90 -14.95
C GLN A 259 -28.45 -41.01 -16.11
N ASN A 260 -29.73 -41.15 -16.50
CA ASN A 260 -30.33 -40.33 -17.56
C ASN A 260 -30.85 -38.97 -17.05
N LEU A 261 -30.79 -38.73 -15.73
CA LEU A 261 -31.20 -37.49 -15.08
C LEU A 261 -30.12 -36.42 -15.31
N SER A 262 -30.10 -35.87 -16.53
CA SER A 262 -29.30 -34.70 -16.86
C SER A 262 -30.15 -33.43 -16.72
N LEU A 263 -29.61 -32.42 -16.04
CA LEU A 263 -30.23 -31.10 -15.94
C LEU A 263 -30.37 -30.40 -17.30
N GLN A 264 -29.70 -30.91 -18.35
CA GLN A 264 -29.85 -30.46 -19.74
C GLN A 264 -31.17 -30.89 -20.38
N ASN A 265 -31.76 -32.00 -19.92
CA ASN A 265 -33.03 -32.54 -20.45
C ASN A 265 -34.26 -31.97 -19.73
N LEU A 266 -34.06 -31.10 -18.74
CA LEU A 266 -35.16 -30.47 -18.03
C LEU A 266 -35.84 -29.38 -18.89
N PRO A 267 -37.17 -29.18 -18.74
CA PRO A 267 -37.85 -28.08 -19.37
C PRO A 267 -37.21 -26.73 -19.01
N VAL A 268 -37.13 -25.83 -19.99
CA VAL A 268 -36.49 -24.50 -19.83
C VAL A 268 -37.09 -23.73 -18.64
N GLY A 269 -38.40 -23.89 -18.39
CA GLY A 269 -39.08 -23.30 -17.22
C GLY A 269 -38.56 -23.83 -15.88
N THR A 270 -38.33 -25.15 -15.77
CA THR A 270 -37.80 -25.79 -14.56
C THR A 270 -36.36 -25.37 -14.29
N VAL A 271 -35.52 -25.30 -15.33
CA VAL A 271 -34.13 -24.82 -15.22
C VAL A 271 -34.11 -23.36 -14.77
N ARG A 272 -34.96 -22.51 -15.35
CA ARG A 272 -35.08 -21.09 -14.96
C ARG A 272 -35.52 -20.94 -13.51
N GLN A 273 -36.49 -21.74 -13.06
CA GLN A 273 -36.98 -21.71 -11.69
C GLN A 273 -35.90 -22.21 -10.72
N LEU A 274 -35.21 -23.31 -11.03
CA LEU A 274 -34.12 -23.83 -10.20
C LEU A 274 -32.99 -22.82 -10.06
N ARG A 275 -32.59 -22.16 -11.17
CA ARG A 275 -31.59 -21.09 -11.16
C ARG A 275 -32.01 -19.94 -10.25
N LYS A 276 -33.28 -19.53 -10.31
CA LYS A 276 -33.83 -18.48 -9.44
C LYS A 276 -33.81 -18.92 -7.97
N THR A 277 -34.32 -20.11 -7.67
CA THR A 277 -34.35 -20.65 -6.31
C THR A 277 -32.96 -20.78 -5.70
N ILE A 278 -31.97 -21.27 -6.46
CA ILE A 278 -30.58 -21.35 -5.97
C ILE A 278 -30.04 -19.95 -5.68
N ARG A 279 -30.27 -18.98 -6.56
CA ARG A 279 -29.84 -17.60 -6.34
C ARG A 279 -30.46 -16.99 -5.08
N ASP A 280 -31.77 -17.16 -4.91
CA ASP A 280 -32.50 -16.63 -3.77
C ASP A 280 -32.03 -17.30 -2.46
N ASN A 281 -31.81 -18.62 -2.48
CA ASN A 281 -31.28 -19.35 -1.33
C ASN A 281 -29.84 -18.95 -0.97
N VAL A 282 -28.95 -18.80 -1.96
CA VAL A 282 -27.57 -18.34 -1.74
C VAL A 282 -27.58 -16.93 -1.16
N ARG A 283 -28.45 -16.05 -1.67
CA ARG A 283 -28.62 -14.70 -1.12
C ARG A 283 -29.10 -14.74 0.33
N GLN A 284 -30.15 -15.50 0.61
CA GLN A 284 -30.72 -15.62 1.95
C GLN A 284 -29.70 -16.22 2.93
N TYR A 285 -28.91 -17.21 2.49
CA TYR A 285 -27.84 -17.78 3.28
C TYR A 285 -26.74 -16.74 3.58
N LEU A 286 -26.29 -15.98 2.58
CA LEU A 286 -25.28 -14.93 2.78
C LEU A 286 -25.77 -13.81 3.71
N GLN A 287 -27.07 -13.48 3.67
CA GLN A 287 -27.68 -12.50 4.57
C GLN A 287 -27.74 -12.99 6.03
N ASN A 288 -28.21 -14.22 6.24
CA ASN A 288 -28.54 -14.72 7.57
C ASN A 288 -27.38 -15.47 8.25
N SER A 289 -26.63 -16.23 7.47
CA SER A 289 -25.65 -17.21 7.95
C SER A 289 -24.23 -16.98 7.38
N GLY A 290 -24.07 -16.11 6.39
CA GLY A 290 -22.78 -15.84 5.74
C GLY A 290 -21.71 -15.35 6.72
N SER A 291 -22.10 -14.65 7.79
CA SER A 291 -21.15 -14.24 8.84
C SER A 291 -20.58 -15.42 9.62
N ASN A 292 -21.38 -16.48 9.85
CA ASN A 292 -20.91 -17.64 10.60
C ASN A 292 -19.94 -18.46 9.75
N LEU A 293 -20.26 -18.66 8.47
CA LEU A 293 -19.37 -19.34 7.53
C LEU A 293 -18.03 -18.60 7.38
N LEU A 294 -18.04 -17.27 7.24
CA LEU A 294 -16.80 -16.49 7.19
C LEU A 294 -16.01 -16.55 8.49
N LYS A 295 -16.69 -16.59 9.64
CA LYS A 295 -16.04 -16.73 10.95
C LYS A 295 -15.35 -18.09 11.09
N GLU A 296 -16.02 -19.18 10.73
CA GLU A 296 -15.45 -20.53 10.75
C GLU A 296 -14.27 -20.68 9.77
N LEU A 297 -14.39 -20.10 8.56
CA LEU A 297 -13.26 -20.03 7.63
C LEU A 297 -12.10 -19.21 8.19
N THR A 298 -12.41 -18.14 8.92
CA THR A 298 -11.38 -17.28 9.52
C THR A 298 -10.67 -17.94 10.69
N GLU A 299 -11.35 -18.79 11.44
CA GLU A 299 -10.75 -19.53 12.55
C GLU A 299 -9.95 -20.75 12.07
N SER A 300 -10.33 -21.35 10.95
CA SER A 300 -9.65 -22.52 10.37
C SER A 300 -8.50 -22.19 9.42
N ALA A 301 -8.40 -20.94 8.96
CA ALA A 301 -7.36 -20.51 8.02
C ALA A 301 -6.01 -20.22 8.69
N ASP A 302 -4.93 -20.72 8.08
CA ASP A 302 -3.55 -20.34 8.43
C ASP A 302 -3.19 -19.00 7.77
N TRP A 303 -3.52 -17.90 8.48
CA TRP A 303 -3.29 -16.54 8.00
C TRP A 303 -1.83 -16.18 7.79
N GLU A 304 -0.91 -16.79 8.55
CA GLU A 304 0.50 -16.52 8.40
C GLU A 304 1.01 -17.08 7.07
N ARG A 305 0.65 -18.33 6.75
CA ARG A 305 0.97 -18.94 5.45
C ARG A 305 0.32 -18.23 4.28
N ILE A 306 -0.96 -17.84 4.40
CA ILE A 306 -1.66 -17.06 3.36
C ILE A 306 -0.96 -15.72 3.12
N SER A 307 -0.53 -15.05 4.20
CA SER A 307 0.18 -13.78 4.11
C SER A 307 1.53 -13.91 3.41
N ILE A 308 2.29 -14.98 3.69
CA ILE A 308 3.55 -15.25 2.99
C ILE A 308 3.30 -15.42 1.49
N VAL A 309 2.31 -16.21 1.10
CA VAL A 309 1.99 -16.44 -0.33
C VAL A 309 1.53 -15.14 -1.00
N LEU A 310 0.68 -14.35 -0.34
CA LEU A 310 0.22 -13.07 -0.85
C LEU A 310 1.37 -12.07 -1.01
N LEU A 311 2.21 -11.90 0.00
CA LEU A 311 3.37 -11.00 -0.04
C LEU A 311 4.35 -11.40 -1.14
N ASN A 312 4.62 -12.70 -1.32
CA ASN A 312 5.46 -13.19 -2.41
C ASN A 312 4.83 -12.93 -3.79
N ARG A 313 3.53 -13.16 -3.95
CA ARG A 313 2.84 -12.91 -5.22
C ARG A 313 2.77 -11.41 -5.54
N LEU A 314 2.43 -10.57 -4.57
CA LEU A 314 2.32 -9.12 -4.73
C LEU A 314 3.68 -8.50 -5.02
N SER A 315 4.74 -8.91 -4.30
CA SER A 315 6.10 -8.39 -4.52
C SER A 315 6.69 -8.76 -5.88
N SER A 316 6.24 -9.86 -6.47
CA SER A 316 6.65 -10.31 -7.82
C SER A 316 5.76 -9.78 -8.95
N SER A 317 4.66 -9.10 -8.63
CA SER A 317 3.66 -8.71 -9.63
C SER A 317 4.02 -7.38 -10.31
N PRO A 318 4.16 -7.35 -11.65
CA PRO A 318 4.39 -6.11 -12.40
C PRO A 318 3.28 -5.08 -12.19
N ALA A 319 2.03 -5.54 -12.01
CA ALA A 319 0.88 -4.66 -11.80
C ALA A 319 0.99 -3.85 -10.51
N VAL A 320 1.61 -4.41 -9.46
CA VAL A 320 1.81 -3.68 -8.20
C VAL A 320 2.84 -2.57 -8.41
N ASN A 321 3.91 -2.84 -9.15
CA ASN A 321 4.94 -1.86 -9.44
C ASN A 321 4.40 -0.66 -10.26
N THR A 322 3.53 -0.91 -11.24
CA THR A 322 2.82 0.14 -11.97
C THR A 322 1.83 0.89 -11.09
N SER A 323 1.19 0.20 -10.14
CA SER A 323 0.25 0.83 -9.20
C SER A 323 0.97 1.77 -8.22
N LEU A 324 2.23 1.51 -7.88
CA LEU A 324 3.02 2.40 -7.01
C LEU A 324 3.18 3.80 -7.61
N GLU A 325 3.24 3.94 -8.94
CA GLU A 325 3.32 5.24 -9.61
C GLU A 325 2.02 6.04 -9.47
N ILE A 326 0.88 5.36 -9.60
CA ILE A 326 -0.45 5.95 -9.39
C ILE A 326 -0.61 6.38 -7.93
N VAL A 327 -0.29 5.50 -6.99
CA VAL A 327 -0.36 5.78 -5.55
C VAL A 327 0.59 6.91 -5.15
N ALA A 328 1.79 6.97 -5.74
CA ALA A 328 2.73 8.07 -5.51
C ALA A 328 2.14 9.41 -5.99
N GLY A 329 1.46 9.43 -7.14
CA GLY A 329 0.76 10.61 -7.64
C GLY A 329 -0.35 11.07 -6.70
N ASP A 330 -1.22 10.16 -6.27
CA ASP A 330 -2.32 10.49 -5.35
C ASP A 330 -1.81 10.98 -3.98
N LEU A 331 -0.78 10.34 -3.44
CA LEU A 331 -0.14 10.77 -2.19
C LEU A 331 0.52 12.13 -2.34
N THR A 332 1.12 12.42 -3.49
CA THR A 332 1.73 13.73 -3.78
C THR A 332 0.67 14.83 -3.72
N LEU A 333 -0.51 14.62 -4.32
CA LEU A 333 -1.60 15.59 -4.29
C LEU A 333 -2.12 15.84 -2.86
N ILE A 334 -2.21 14.78 -2.05
CA ILE A 334 -2.57 14.89 -0.64
C ILE A 334 -1.50 15.69 0.11
N LEU A 335 -0.23 15.29 -0.05
CA LEU A 335 0.89 15.92 0.62
C LEU A 335 1.01 17.38 0.23
N GLU A 336 0.88 17.75 -1.05
CA GLU A 336 0.87 19.14 -1.51
C GLU A 336 -0.18 19.97 -0.75
N LYS A 337 -1.42 19.46 -0.67
CA LYS A 337 -2.52 20.14 0.02
C LYS A 337 -2.28 20.36 1.52
N TYR A 338 -1.64 19.40 2.20
CA TYR A 338 -1.39 19.49 3.65
C TYR A 338 -0.07 20.20 3.97
N LEU A 339 1.00 19.90 3.24
CA LEU A 339 2.31 20.52 3.43
C LEU A 339 2.25 22.00 3.10
N GLU A 340 1.55 22.45 2.04
CA GLU A 340 1.48 23.88 1.74
C GLU A 340 0.89 24.69 2.92
N LYS A 341 -0.11 24.11 3.60
CA LYS A 341 -0.76 24.72 4.76
C LYS A 341 0.15 24.80 5.98
N ASP A 342 0.93 23.75 6.22
CA ASP A 342 1.73 23.62 7.45
C ASP A 342 3.21 24.03 7.25
N LEU A 343 3.63 24.31 6.00
CA LEU A 343 5.02 24.63 5.63
C LEU A 343 5.57 25.81 6.42
N GLU A 344 4.74 26.83 6.59
CA GLU A 344 5.10 28.06 7.28
C GLU A 344 5.51 27.77 8.72
N MET A 345 4.71 26.94 9.40
CA MET A 345 4.94 26.52 10.78
C MET A 345 6.17 25.62 10.91
N ILE A 346 6.32 24.64 10.00
CA ILE A 346 7.45 23.72 9.98
C ILE A 346 8.76 24.49 9.79
N VAL A 347 8.83 25.39 8.81
CA VAL A 347 10.04 26.18 8.54
C VAL A 347 10.36 27.08 9.73
N ALA A 348 9.36 27.76 10.31
CA ALA A 348 9.57 28.61 11.47
C ALA A 348 10.13 27.86 12.69
N GLN A 349 9.67 26.62 12.93
CA GLN A 349 10.16 25.78 14.02
C GLN A 349 11.54 25.15 13.74
N THR A 350 11.90 24.96 12.46
CA THR A 350 13.12 24.25 12.09
C THR A 350 14.36 25.17 12.10
N ILE A 351 14.20 26.47 11.84
CA ILE A 351 15.31 27.45 11.82
C ILE A 351 16.14 27.43 13.11
N PRO A 352 15.56 27.49 14.32
CA PRO A 352 16.33 27.48 15.56
C PRO A 352 16.99 26.12 15.84
N ILE A 353 16.40 25.02 15.35
CA ILE A 353 16.89 23.66 15.59
C ILE A 353 18.19 23.40 14.80
N LEU A 354 18.28 23.96 13.58
CA LEU A 354 19.42 23.70 12.69
C LEU A 354 20.72 24.38 13.14
N SER A 355 20.69 25.34 14.07
CA SER A 355 21.87 26.04 14.64
C SER A 355 22.92 26.42 13.58
N ILE A 356 22.46 26.91 12.42
CA ILE A 356 23.31 27.12 11.24
C ILE A 356 24.38 28.18 11.53
N ASP A 357 24.08 29.14 12.41
CA ASP A 357 25.02 30.13 12.90
C ASP A 357 26.25 29.48 13.55
N GLN A 358 26.05 28.45 14.38
CA GLN A 358 27.14 27.71 15.01
C GLN A 358 27.94 26.92 13.98
N VAL A 359 27.26 26.27 13.03
CA VAL A 359 27.91 25.53 11.94
C VAL A 359 28.82 26.44 11.12
N ILE A 360 28.39 27.67 10.83
CA ILE A 360 29.22 28.66 10.10
C ILE A 360 30.42 29.08 10.96
N VAL A 361 30.21 29.40 12.24
CA VAL A 361 31.29 29.81 13.15
C VAL A 361 32.34 28.71 13.30
N GLU A 362 31.91 27.47 13.52
CA GLU A 362 32.79 26.31 13.61
C GLU A 362 33.53 26.06 12.30
N ARG A 363 32.85 26.22 11.15
CA ARG A 363 33.50 26.08 9.85
C ARG A 363 34.58 27.13 9.63
N VAL A 364 34.35 28.39 10.01
CA VAL A 364 35.35 29.46 9.93
C VAL A 364 36.52 29.22 10.88
N LYS A 365 36.28 28.70 12.09
CA LYS A 365 37.34 28.30 13.03
C LYS A 365 38.16 27.10 12.52
N ALA A 366 37.53 26.18 11.81
CA ALA A 366 38.17 24.99 11.26
C ALA A 366 38.99 25.27 9.99
N THR A 367 38.69 26.37 9.30
CA THR A 367 39.47 26.82 8.13
C THR A 367 40.88 27.23 8.55
N SER A 368 41.88 26.78 7.80
CA SER A 368 43.26 27.11 8.13
C SER A 368 43.52 28.62 7.96
N PRO A 369 44.41 29.22 8.78
CA PRO A 369 44.74 30.64 8.63
C PRO A 369 45.27 31.03 7.23
N ALA A 370 45.92 30.11 6.53
CA ALA A 370 46.42 30.34 5.17
C ALA A 370 45.29 30.39 4.13
N GLU A 371 44.34 29.45 4.18
CA GLU A 371 43.16 29.49 3.30
C GLU A 371 42.30 30.74 3.57
N LEU A 372 42.26 31.18 4.82
CA LEU A 372 41.53 32.38 5.21
C LEU A 372 42.23 33.67 4.73
N GLU A 373 43.56 33.69 4.72
CA GLU A 373 44.37 34.75 4.08
C GLU A 373 44.12 34.78 2.57
N ASP A 374 44.23 33.65 1.88
CA ASP A 374 44.02 33.55 0.43
C ASP A 374 42.61 33.99 0.02
N ALA A 375 41.58 33.60 0.80
CA ALA A 375 40.20 34.00 0.56
C ALA A 375 39.98 35.51 0.71
N ILE A 376 40.58 36.13 1.74
CA ILE A 376 40.45 37.56 1.99
C ILE A 376 41.29 38.36 0.98
N GLU A 377 42.55 37.97 0.75
CA GLU A 377 43.40 38.61 -0.26
C GLU A 377 42.75 38.53 -1.66
N GLY A 378 42.11 37.41 -2.01
CA GLY A 378 41.37 37.29 -3.27
C GLY A 378 40.26 38.33 -3.45
N ILE A 379 39.68 38.82 -2.35
CA ILE A 379 38.61 39.82 -2.35
C ILE A 379 39.16 41.25 -2.26
N VAL A 380 40.19 41.50 -1.42
CA VAL A 380 40.64 42.88 -1.07
C VAL A 380 42.07 43.24 -1.52
N ARG A 381 42.71 42.45 -2.39
CA ARG A 381 44.10 42.68 -2.82
C ARG A 381 44.34 44.07 -3.40
N ASN A 382 43.42 44.58 -4.21
CA ASN A 382 43.58 45.88 -4.86
C ASN A 382 43.51 47.02 -3.85
N GLU A 383 42.62 46.90 -2.88
CA GLU A 383 42.39 47.84 -1.79
C GLU A 383 43.59 47.88 -0.85
N LEU A 384 44.11 46.71 -0.47
CA LEU A 384 45.32 46.61 0.35
C LEU A 384 46.52 47.23 -0.38
N GLN A 385 46.68 46.94 -1.67
CA GLN A 385 47.80 47.47 -2.46
C GLN A 385 47.69 49.00 -2.68
N ALA A 386 46.47 49.54 -2.75
CA ALA A 386 46.25 50.98 -2.75
C ALA A 386 46.76 51.65 -1.46
N ILE A 387 46.53 51.03 -0.30
CA ILE A 387 47.02 51.52 1.00
C ILE A 387 48.56 51.52 1.06
N VAL A 388 49.22 50.48 0.53
CA VAL A 388 50.70 50.43 0.45
C VAL A 388 51.22 51.54 -0.46
N THR A 389 50.60 51.74 -1.61
CA THR A 389 51.00 52.76 -2.59
C THR A 389 50.81 54.17 -2.02
N LEU A 390 49.69 54.42 -1.33
CA LEU A 390 49.44 55.67 -0.60
C LEU A 390 50.50 55.93 0.47
N GLY A 391 50.91 54.90 1.23
CA GLY A 391 51.99 55.00 2.22
C GLY A 391 53.32 55.43 1.60
N GLY A 392 53.67 54.88 0.43
CA GLY A 392 54.84 55.29 -0.32
C GLY A 392 54.77 56.73 -0.83
N ILE A 393 53.60 57.15 -1.34
CA ILE A 393 53.38 58.53 -1.79
C ILE A 393 53.49 59.52 -0.62
N LEU A 394 52.85 59.22 0.51
CA LEU A 394 52.93 60.03 1.73
C LEU A 394 54.36 60.14 2.25
N GLY A 395 55.09 59.02 2.30
CA GLY A 395 56.50 59.00 2.70
C GLY A 395 57.38 59.85 1.80
N PHE A 396 57.12 59.84 0.49
CA PHE A 396 57.80 60.69 -0.48
C PHE A 396 57.51 62.18 -0.24
N PHE A 397 56.24 62.55 0.02
CA PHE A 397 55.86 63.93 0.35
C PHE A 397 56.48 64.41 1.67
N VAL A 398 56.51 63.57 2.70
CA VAL A 398 57.16 63.90 3.98
C VAL A 398 58.66 64.13 3.77
N GLY A 399 59.32 63.27 2.98
CA GLY A 399 60.72 63.47 2.65
C GLY A 399 60.98 64.74 1.81
N LEU A 400 60.06 65.13 0.91
CA LEU A 400 60.14 66.41 0.19
C LEU A 400 60.06 67.61 1.14
N LEU A 401 59.15 67.56 2.13
CA LEU A 401 59.07 68.60 3.16
C LEU A 401 60.34 68.66 4.01
N GLN A 402 60.93 67.50 4.32
CA GLN A 402 62.18 67.41 5.08
C GLN A 402 63.38 67.97 4.31
N THR A 403 63.44 67.71 3.00
CA THR A 403 64.39 68.35 2.06
C THR A 403 64.18 69.87 2.00
N GLY A 404 62.93 70.34 1.96
CA GLY A 404 62.61 71.76 2.00
C GLY A 404 63.10 72.42 3.30
N PHE A 405 62.87 71.78 4.44
CA PHE A 405 63.35 72.29 5.73
C PHE A 405 64.89 72.32 5.82
N LEU A 406 65.57 71.32 5.27
CA LEU A 406 67.03 71.27 5.13
C LEU A 406 67.60 72.31 4.15
N PHE A 407 66.77 72.89 3.28
CA PHE A 407 67.17 73.97 2.38
C PHE A 407 67.02 75.35 3.03
N PHE A 408 66.13 75.49 4.02
CA PHE A 408 65.87 76.76 4.75
C PHE A 408 66.65 76.90 6.06
N ASN A 409 67.19 75.80 6.60
CA ASN A 409 68.18 75.77 7.69
C ASN A 409 69.59 75.62 7.12
#